data_AF-A0A154NDE8-F1
#
_entry.id   AF-A0A154NDE8-F1
#
_cell.length_a   1.000
_cell.length_b   1.000
_cell.length_c   1.000
_cell.angle_alpha   90.00
_cell.angle_beta   90.00
_cell.angle_gamma   90.00
#
_symmetry.space_group_name_H-M   'P 1'
#
loop_
_entity.id
_entity.type
_entity.pdbx_description
1 polymer ?
#
loop_
_entity_poly.entity_id
_entity_poly.type
_entity_poly.pdbx_seq_one_letter_code
_entity_poly.pdbx_strand_id
1 'polypeptide(L)' 'MTITRTLRTLRDALHLLVGMPSYETYRAHMAEAHPDRPVMSKSAFFRDRQQARYGGRNGGRCC' A
#
# COMPACT_ATOMS: atom_id res chain seq x y z
N MET A 1 -29.26 5.72 2.25
CA MET A 1 -28.29 4.65 1.89
C MET A 1 -26.98 5.33 1.51
N THR A 2 -26.01 5.25 2.42
CA THR A 2 -24.83 6.12 2.49
C THR A 2 -23.80 5.72 1.42
N ILE A 3 -23.60 6.58 0.43
CA ILE A 3 -22.69 6.43 -0.74
C ILE A 3 -21.26 6.01 -0.32
N THR A 4 -20.84 6.31 0.91
CA THR A 4 -19.54 5.96 1.48
C THR A 4 -19.31 4.46 1.66
N ARG A 5 -20.35 3.66 1.93
CA ARG A 5 -20.19 2.23 2.18
C ARG A 5 -19.93 1.44 0.89
N THR A 6 -20.59 1.80 -0.21
CA THR A 6 -20.39 1.16 -1.53
C THR A 6 -19.02 1.48 -2.11
N LEU A 7 -18.52 2.70 -1.94
CA LEU A 7 -17.19 3.10 -2.42
C LEU A 7 -16.06 2.36 -1.70
N ARG A 8 -16.22 2.08 -0.40
CA ARG A 8 -15.23 1.29 0.36
C ARG A 8 -15.17 -0.15 -0.16
N THR A 9 -16.32 -0.82 -0.32
CA THR A 9 -16.35 -2.21 -0.80
C THR A 9 -15.79 -2.37 -2.22
N LEU A 10 -16.09 -1.43 -3.11
CA LEU A 10 -15.54 -1.44 -4.48
C LEU A 10 -14.01 -1.21 -4.49
N ARG A 11 -13.52 -0.33 -3.62
CA ARG A 11 -12.09 -0.08 -3.46
C ARG A 11 -11.35 -1.32 -2.95
N ASP A 12 -11.95 -2.03 -2.00
CA ASP A 12 -11.39 -3.27 -1.46
C ASP A 12 -11.36 -4.37 -2.53
N ALA A 13 -12.42 -4.51 -3.32
CA ALA A 13 -12.46 -5.45 -4.45
C ALA A 13 -11.41 -5.14 -5.53
N LEU A 14 -11.21 -3.85 -5.86
CA LEU A 14 -10.17 -3.41 -6.80
C LEU A 14 -8.76 -3.68 -6.28
N HIS A 15 -8.50 -3.49 -4.97
CA HIS A 15 -7.21 -3.84 -4.39
C HIS A 15 -6.92 -5.34 -4.41
N LEU A 16 -7.93 -6.18 -4.18
CA LEU A 16 -7.80 -7.63 -4.28
C LEU A 16 -7.49 -8.06 -5.72
N LEU A 17 -8.14 -7.45 -6.71
CA LEU A 17 -7.92 -7.75 -8.13
C LEU A 17 -6.52 -7.36 -8.62
N VAL A 18 -6.02 -6.20 -8.19
CA VAL A 18 -4.71 -5.69 -8.65
C VAL A 18 -3.55 -6.29 -7.84
N GLY A 19 -3.84 -6.90 -6.69
CA GLY A 19 -2.83 -7.42 -5.76
C GLY A 19 -1.89 -6.32 -5.24
N MET A 20 -2.32 -5.06 -5.32
CA MET A 20 -1.52 -3.89 -4.95
C MET A 20 -2.35 -2.99 -4.05
N PRO A 21 -2.01 -2.90 -2.75
CA PRO A 21 -2.71 -1.99 -1.85
C PRO A 21 -2.41 -0.55 -2.26
N SER A 22 -3.44 0.30 -2.35
CA SER A 22 -3.21 1.73 -2.52
C SER A 22 -2.45 2.32 -1.35
N TYR A 23 -1.78 3.44 -1.59
CA TYR A 23 -1.08 4.20 -0.56
C TYR A 23 -1.99 4.58 0.63
N GLU A 24 -3.27 4.85 0.39
CA GLU A 24 -4.22 5.16 1.47
C GLU A 24 -4.48 3.95 2.36
N THR A 25 -4.61 2.75 1.79
CA THR A 25 -4.74 1.51 2.55
C THR A 25 -3.47 1.20 3.34
N TYR A 26 -2.29 1.44 2.74
CA TYR A 26 -1.02 1.33 3.44
C TYR A 26 -0.93 2.31 4.62
N ARG A 27 -1.31 3.58 4.42
CA ARG A 27 -1.29 4.60 5.48
C ARG A 27 -2.27 4.28 6.60
N ALA A 28 -3.49 3.86 6.27
CA ALA A 28 -4.48 3.44 7.25
C ALA A 28 -3.97 2.24 8.06
N HIS A 29 -3.42 1.22 7.37
CA HIS A 29 -2.83 0.06 8.02
C HIS A 29 -1.64 0.44 8.93
N MET A 30 -0.73 1.31 8.47
CA MET A 30 0.37 1.77 9.30
C MET A 30 -0.12 2.55 10.53
N ALA A 31 -1.15 3.37 10.38
CA ALA A 31 -1.72 4.10 11.51
C ALA A 31 -2.39 3.17 12.54
N GLU A 32 -3.02 2.08 12.09
CA GLU A 32 -3.69 1.10 12.96
C GLU A 32 -2.73 0.07 13.58
N ALA A 33 -1.79 -0.45 12.80
CA ALA A 33 -0.90 -1.55 13.21
C ALA A 33 0.44 -1.06 13.77
N HIS A 34 0.92 0.11 13.33
CA HIS A 34 2.25 0.64 13.67
C HIS A 34 2.23 2.16 13.90
N PRO A 35 1.47 2.66 14.90
CA PRO A 35 1.35 4.10 15.15
C PRO A 35 2.70 4.77 15.46
N ASP A 36 3.65 4.02 16.02
CA ASP A 36 4.98 4.51 16.40
C ASP A 36 6.00 4.51 15.25
N ARG A 37 5.64 3.99 14.06
CA ARG A 37 6.56 3.95 12.91
C ARG A 37 6.28 5.08 11.93
N PRO A 38 7.32 5.73 11.39
CA PRO A 38 7.14 6.74 10.35
C PRO A 38 6.58 6.10 9.07
N VAL A 39 5.44 6.63 8.61
CA VAL A 39 4.80 6.20 7.36
C VAL A 39 5.65 6.69 6.18
N MET A 40 5.96 5.80 5.24
CA MET A 40 6.70 6.17 4.03
C MET A 40 5.90 7.20 3.20
N SER A 41 6.59 8.11 2.52
CA SER A 41 5.93 9.00 1.56
C SER A 41 5.36 8.23 0.37
N LYS A 42 4.33 8.79 -0.28
CA LYS A 42 3.70 8.19 -1.47
C LYS A 42 4.73 7.79 -2.52
N SER A 43 5.67 8.68 -2.84
CA SER A 43 6.75 8.45 -3.80
C SER A 43 7.66 7.28 -3.39
N ALA A 44 8.02 7.21 -2.10
CA ALA A 44 8.83 6.13 -1.56
C ALA A 44 8.09 4.78 -1.62
N PHE A 45 6.78 4.76 -1.31
CA PHE A 45 5.93 3.58 -1.43
C PHE A 45 5.84 3.09 -2.89
N PHE A 46 5.65 3.99 -3.85
CA PHE A 46 5.63 3.60 -5.27
C PHE A 46 6.96 3.05 -5.74
N ARG A 47 8.09 3.67 -5.32
CA ARG A 47 9.43 3.16 -5.64
C ARG A 47 9.68 1.80 -5.01
N ASP A 48 9.27 1.60 -3.76
CA ASP A 48 9.38 0.32 -3.06
C ASP A 48 8.60 -0.79 -3.77
N ARG A 49 7.33 -0.52 -4.15
CA ARG A 49 6.50 -1.44 -4.91
C ARG A 49 7.06 -1.74 -6.32
N GLN A 50 7.60 -0.72 -6.98
CA GLN A 50 8.26 -0.90 -8.28
C GLN A 50 9.54 -1.72 -8.16
N GLN A 51 10.36 -1.48 -7.12
CA GLN A 51 11.54 -2.30 -6.87
C GLN A 51 11.18 -3.75 -6.51
N ALA A 52 10.16 -3.96 -5.68
CA ALA A 52 9.69 -5.31 -5.33
C ALA A 52 9.19 -6.09 -6.56
N ARG A 53 8.61 -5.40 -7.56
CA ARG A 53 7.99 -6.04 -8.74
C ARG A 53 8.88 -6.08 -9.98
N TYR A 54 9.76 -5.10 -10.16
CA TYR A 54 10.58 -4.92 -11.36
C TYR A 54 12.08 -4.79 -11.06
N GLY A 55 12.49 -4.75 -9.79
CA GLY A 55 13.89 -4.63 -9.35
C GLY A 55 14.68 -5.93 -9.50
N GLY A 56 14.54 -6.61 -10.65
CA GLY A 56 15.38 -7.73 -11.04
C GLY A 56 16.85 -7.29 -11.05
N ARG A 57 17.58 -7.71 -10.01
CA ARG A 57 18.95 -7.32 -9.55
C ARG A 57 18.93 -6.37 -8.34
N ASN A 58 19.01 -6.96 -7.13
CA ASN A 58 19.40 -6.35 -5.85
C ASN A 58 18.30 -5.83 -4.89
N GLY A 59 17.06 -6.31 -4.93
CA GLY A 59 15.99 -5.95 -3.98
C GLY A 59 16.15 -6.44 -2.53
N GLY A 60 17.36 -6.76 -2.06
CA GLY A 60 17.59 -7.33 -0.74
C GLY A 60 19.05 -7.72 -0.48
N ARG A 61 19.93 -6.74 -0.31
CA ARG A 61 21.06 -6.90 0.62
C ARG A 61 20.79 -6.00 1.81
N CYS A 62 20.03 -6.55 2.76
CA CYS A 62 20.12 -6.13 4.14
C CYS A 62 21.48 -6.64 4.62
N CYS A 63 22.46 -5.74 4.70
CA CYS A 63 23.54 -5.83 5.66
C CYS A 63 23.21 -4.84 6.78
#